data_AF-A0A845CUU2-F1
#
_entry.id   AF-A0A845CUU2-F1
#
_cell.length_a   1.000
_cell.length_b   1.000
_cell.length_c   1.000
_cell.angle_alpha   90.00
_cell.angle_beta   90.00
_cell.angle_gamma   90.00
#
_symmetry.space_group_name_H-M   'P 1'
#
loop_
_entity.id
_entity.type
_entity.pdbx_description
1 polymer ?
#
loop_
_entity_poly.entity_id
_entity_poly.type
_entity_poly.pdbx_seq_one_letter_code
_entity_poly.pdbx_strand_id
1 'polypeptide(L)'
;MIITDAKEPPHANPRGLRLLVCMAVLSGLWLAAASRVHVNASWSDGAWGYFALPMMGAPERGDLVLFDPPENIGSPIPYMKRVIGLPGDSVAVDGKRRVFVNGVFAGIAKRRALNGRELETVAAGVIPPGRYYVHAEHPDSHDSRYREVGLVPLSRIRGRALPLPDLPWLGLKGPLAKPEGSRP
;
A
#
# COMPACT_ATOMS: atom_id res chain seq x y z
N MET A 1 43.96 57.80 -22.97
CA MET A 1 43.40 57.28 -21.70
C MET A 1 41.89 57.29 -21.84
N ILE A 2 41.26 56.13 -22.08
CA ILE A 2 39.81 55.98 -21.99
C ILE A 2 39.58 54.85 -20.99
N ILE A 3 39.18 55.23 -19.78
CA ILE A 3 38.68 54.29 -18.77
C ILE A 3 37.22 54.07 -19.14
N THR A 4 36.91 52.89 -19.67
CA THR A 4 35.52 52.47 -19.88
C THR A 4 34.91 52.13 -18.53
N ASP A 5 33.87 52.87 -18.18
CA ASP A 5 33.05 52.70 -16.99
C ASP A 5 32.38 51.31 -17.00
N ALA A 6 32.82 50.42 -16.11
CA ALA A 6 32.27 49.08 -15.99
C ALA A 6 30.96 49.17 -15.20
N LYS A 7 29.83 49.11 -15.91
CA LYS A 7 28.49 49.09 -15.33
C LYS A 7 28.36 47.95 -14.32
N GLU A 8 28.18 48.28 -13.04
CA GLU A 8 27.99 47.28 -11.98
C GLU A 8 26.80 46.36 -12.31
N PRO A 9 26.89 45.04 -12.00
CA PRO A 9 25.81 44.11 -12.26
C PRO A 9 24.58 44.49 -11.43
N PRO A 10 23.36 44.35 -11.97
CA PRO A 10 22.15 44.73 -11.25
C PRO A 10 22.02 43.95 -9.94
N HIS A 11 21.86 44.66 -8.83
CA HIS A 11 21.60 44.04 -7.53
C HIS A 11 20.30 43.24 -7.55
N ALA A 12 20.37 41.95 -7.18
CA ALA A 12 19.22 41.08 -7.13
C ALA A 12 18.16 41.62 -6.16
N ASN A 13 16.92 41.78 -6.61
CA ASN A 13 15.81 42.23 -5.76
C ASN A 13 15.53 41.19 -4.66
N PRO A 14 15.73 41.52 -3.37
CA PRO A 14 15.60 40.55 -2.28
C PRO A 14 14.15 40.03 -2.13
N ARG A 15 13.14 40.79 -2.56
CA ARG A 15 11.74 40.33 -2.58
C ARG A 15 11.50 39.29 -3.68
N GLY A 16 12.08 39.51 -4.86
CA GLY A 16 12.02 38.56 -5.97
C GLY A 16 12.72 37.24 -5.64
N LEU A 17 13.90 37.32 -5.01
CA LEU A 17 14.62 36.14 -4.53
C LEU A 17 13.82 35.35 -3.50
N ARG A 18 13.20 36.02 -2.51
CA ARG A 18 12.35 35.36 -1.50
C ARG A 18 11.14 34.67 -2.13
N LEU A 19 10.48 35.30 -3.10
CA LEU A 19 9.33 34.70 -3.79
C LEU A 19 9.74 33.44 -4.57
N LEU A 20 10.85 33.49 -5.30
CA LEU A 20 11.39 32.34 -6.03
C LEU A 20 11.75 31.19 -5.09
N VAL A 21 12.38 31.50 -3.96
CA VAL A 21 12.70 30.49 -2.92
C VAL A 21 11.41 29.88 -2.36
N CYS A 22 10.39 30.68 -2.04
CA CYS A 22 9.09 30.16 -1.59
C CYS A 22 8.45 29.22 -2.63
N MET A 23 8.42 29.63 -3.91
CA MET A 23 7.87 28.80 -4.98
C MET A 23 8.64 27.49 -5.12
N ALA A 24 9.97 27.52 -5.09
CA ALA A 24 10.80 26.32 -5.16
C ALA A 24 10.56 25.36 -3.97
N VAL A 25 10.43 25.90 -2.75
CA VAL A 25 10.10 25.11 -1.56
C VAL A 25 8.71 24.49 -1.69
N LEU A 26 7.70 25.25 -2.10
CA LEU A 26 6.33 24.74 -2.28
C LEU A 26 6.27 23.67 -3.38
N SER A 27 6.97 23.85 -4.50
CA SER A 27 7.08 22.83 -5.55
C SER A 27 7.78 21.57 -5.06
N GLY A 28 8.85 21.71 -4.27
CA GLY A 28 9.56 20.57 -3.67
C GLY A 28 8.65 19.79 -2.70
N LEU A 29 7.90 20.49 -1.84
CA LEU A 29 6.93 19.88 -0.94
C LEU A 29 5.78 19.19 -1.71
N TRP A 30 5.28 19.81 -2.78
CA TRP A 30 4.24 19.24 -3.62
C TRP A 30 4.71 17.97 -4.34
N LEU A 31 5.90 17.99 -4.95
CA LEU A 31 6.50 16.81 -5.59
C LEU A 31 6.71 15.68 -4.58
N ALA A 32 7.20 16.01 -3.38
CA ALA A 32 7.36 15.04 -2.30
C ALA A 32 6.01 14.41 -1.90
N ALA A 33 4.95 15.20 -1.74
CA ALA A 33 3.61 14.70 -1.43
C ALA A 33 3.00 13.88 -2.58
N ALA A 34 3.09 14.36 -3.81
CA ALA A 34 2.57 13.70 -5.00
C ALA A 34 3.27 12.36 -5.27
N SER A 35 4.56 12.25 -4.96
CA SER A 35 5.32 10.98 -5.07
C SER A 35 4.79 9.87 -4.15
N ARG A 36 3.97 10.21 -3.14
CA ARG A 36 3.33 9.27 -2.21
C ARG A 36 1.90 8.95 -2.59
N VAL A 37 1.37 9.55 -3.67
CA VAL A 37 0.04 9.26 -4.18
C VAL A 37 0.16 8.11 -5.17
N HIS A 38 -0.45 6.98 -4.84
CA HIS A 38 -0.53 5.83 -5.72
C HIS A 38 -1.95 5.69 -6.23
N VAL A 39 -2.13 5.71 -7.54
CA VAL A 39 -3.42 5.42 -8.16
C VAL A 39 -3.71 3.93 -7.99
N ASN A 40 -4.90 3.60 -7.52
CA ASN A 40 -5.32 2.21 -7.38
C ASN A 40 -5.85 1.69 -8.71
N ALA A 41 -5.12 0.75 -9.30
CA ALA A 41 -5.53 0.06 -10.52
C ALA A 41 -6.23 -1.29 -10.24
N SER A 42 -6.56 -1.59 -8.97
CA SER A 42 -7.20 -2.84 -8.58
C SER A 42 -8.67 -2.64 -8.19
N TRP A 43 -9.50 -3.66 -8.42
CA TRP A 43 -10.89 -3.67 -7.97
C TRP A 43 -11.07 -4.17 -6.53
N SER A 44 -9.97 -4.58 -5.87
CA SER A 44 -10.04 -5.33 -4.60
C SER A 44 -10.42 -4.48 -3.39
N ASP A 45 -10.62 -3.18 -3.58
CA ASP A 45 -11.04 -2.21 -2.59
C ASP A 45 -11.81 -1.06 -3.27
N GLY A 46 -12.40 -0.17 -2.47
CA GLY A 46 -13.27 0.90 -2.95
C GLY A 46 -12.57 2.23 -3.26
N ALA A 47 -11.24 2.35 -3.10
CA ALA A 47 -10.57 3.64 -3.24
C ALA A 47 -10.01 3.84 -4.65
N TRP A 48 -10.00 5.07 -5.14
CA TRP A 48 -9.37 5.40 -6.43
C TRP A 48 -7.85 5.57 -6.32
N GLY A 49 -7.34 5.78 -5.09
CA GLY A 49 -5.92 5.90 -4.83
C GLY A 49 -5.60 5.96 -3.34
N TYR A 50 -4.31 6.03 -3.04
CA TYR A 50 -3.77 5.91 -1.69
C TYR A 50 -2.63 6.89 -1.44
N PHE A 51 -2.55 7.42 -0.22
CA PHE A 51 -1.32 7.96 0.33
C PHE A 51 -0.47 6.84 0.94
N ALA A 52 0.74 6.64 0.43
CA ALA A 52 1.73 5.72 0.98
C ALA A 52 2.58 6.43 2.04
N LEU A 53 2.28 6.20 3.31
CA LEU A 53 3.00 6.78 4.44
C LEU A 53 4.08 5.81 4.96
N PRO A 54 5.19 6.33 5.49
CA PRO A 54 6.14 5.47 6.20
C PRO A 54 5.43 4.79 7.38
N MET A 55 5.87 3.59 7.73
CA MET A 55 5.36 2.92 8.92
C MET A 55 5.94 3.58 10.17
N MET A 56 5.09 4.14 11.02
CA MET A 56 5.49 4.72 12.31
C MET A 56 5.14 3.69 13.40
N GLY A 57 6.12 2.90 13.82
CA GLY A 57 5.92 1.83 14.80
C GLY A 57 5.47 0.50 14.19
N ALA A 58 4.71 -0.28 14.96
CA ALA A 58 4.19 -1.59 14.54
C ALA A 58 2.81 -1.42 13.88
N PRO A 59 2.50 -2.18 12.79
CA PRO A 59 1.16 -2.22 12.22
C PRO A 59 0.09 -2.58 13.24
N GLU A 60 -1.05 -1.91 13.13
CA GLU A 60 -2.24 -2.17 13.94
C GLU A 60 -3.28 -2.97 13.15
N ARG A 61 -4.21 -3.60 13.86
CA ARG A 61 -5.31 -4.31 13.22
C ARG A 61 -6.15 -3.30 12.44
N GLY A 62 -6.41 -3.61 11.17
CA GLY A 62 -7.15 -2.75 10.25
C GLY A 62 -6.25 -1.89 9.36
N ASP A 63 -4.95 -1.80 9.64
CA ASP A 63 -4.03 -1.06 8.77
C ASP A 63 -3.96 -1.67 7.39
N LEU A 64 -4.10 -0.84 6.37
CA LEU A 64 -3.77 -1.23 5.00
C LEU A 64 -2.27 -1.01 4.82
N VAL A 65 -1.53 -2.07 4.50
CA VAL A 65 -0.07 -2.02 4.43
C VAL A 65 0.43 -2.35 3.04
N LEU A 66 1.49 -1.64 2.64
CA LEU A 66 2.29 -1.95 1.45
C LEU A 66 3.46 -2.83 1.90
N PHE A 67 3.61 -4.00 1.33
CA PHE A 67 4.69 -4.92 1.68
C PHE A 67 5.28 -5.62 0.47
N ASP A 68 6.55 -6.00 0.59
CA ASP A 68 7.22 -6.83 -0.40
C ASP A 68 6.77 -8.28 -0.22
N PRO A 69 6.09 -8.88 -1.23
CA PRO A 69 5.73 -10.29 -1.14
C PRO A 69 6.99 -11.16 -1.01
N PRO A 70 6.91 -12.34 -0.39
CA PRO A 70 8.01 -13.30 -0.32
C PRO A 70 8.73 -13.50 -1.65
N GLU A 71 10.06 -13.64 -1.62
CA GLU A 71 10.92 -13.66 -2.81
C GLU A 71 10.57 -14.80 -3.79
N ASN A 72 10.09 -15.94 -3.28
CA ASN A 72 9.61 -17.06 -4.08
C ASN A 72 8.41 -16.73 -4.98
N ILE A 73 7.68 -15.64 -4.71
CA ILE A 73 6.57 -15.17 -5.56
C ILE A 73 7.13 -14.38 -6.76
N GLY A 74 8.31 -13.77 -6.63
CA GLY A 74 8.97 -13.04 -7.73
C GLY A 74 8.20 -11.82 -8.25
N SER A 75 7.28 -11.25 -7.46
CA SER A 75 6.53 -10.07 -7.91
C SER A 75 7.42 -8.81 -7.81
N PRO A 76 7.53 -8.02 -8.90
CA PRO A 76 8.33 -6.80 -8.90
C PRO A 76 7.64 -5.62 -8.21
N ILE A 77 6.37 -5.78 -7.82
CA ILE A 77 5.54 -4.74 -7.23
C ILE A 77 5.11 -5.12 -5.81
N PRO A 78 5.04 -4.14 -4.88
CA PRO A 78 4.57 -4.40 -3.54
C PRO A 78 3.09 -4.79 -3.55
N TYR A 79 2.72 -5.63 -2.60
CA TYR A 79 1.32 -6.00 -2.36
C TYR A 79 0.71 -5.02 -1.37
N MET A 80 -0.59 -4.78 -1.52
CA MET A 80 -1.39 -3.99 -0.60
C MET A 80 -2.49 -4.86 0.00
N LYS A 81 -2.46 -5.04 1.33
CA LYS A 81 -3.40 -5.90 2.07
C LYS A 81 -3.68 -5.33 3.45
N ARG A 82 -4.83 -5.67 4.02
CA ARG A 82 -5.21 -5.22 5.37
C ARG A 82 -4.64 -6.16 6.42
N VAL A 83 -4.03 -5.62 7.46
CA VAL A 83 -3.61 -6.38 8.65
C VAL A 83 -4.85 -6.80 9.42
N ILE A 84 -5.07 -8.10 9.54
CA ILE A 84 -6.18 -8.65 10.33
C ILE A 84 -5.72 -9.58 11.45
N GLY A 85 -4.42 -9.87 11.54
CA GLY A 85 -3.84 -10.64 12.65
C GLY A 85 -2.53 -10.04 13.12
N LEU A 86 -2.40 -9.91 14.45
CA LEU A 86 -1.26 -9.32 15.15
C LEU A 86 -0.46 -10.39 15.91
N PRO A 87 0.78 -10.09 16.34
CA PRO A 87 1.52 -10.96 17.25
C PRO A 87 0.67 -11.40 18.46
N GLY A 88 0.64 -12.70 18.73
CA GLY A 88 -0.18 -13.32 19.78
C GLY A 88 -1.56 -13.81 19.32
N ASP A 89 -2.07 -13.36 18.19
CA ASP A 89 -3.33 -13.90 17.64
C ASP A 89 -3.16 -15.36 17.19
N SER A 90 -4.25 -16.12 17.24
CA SER A 90 -4.29 -17.49 16.71
C SER A 90 -4.72 -17.52 15.24
N VAL A 91 -4.09 -18.37 14.44
CA VAL A 91 -4.52 -18.74 13.09
C VAL A 91 -4.97 -20.19 13.12
N ALA A 92 -6.18 -20.45 12.67
CA ALA A 92 -6.72 -21.80 12.54
C ALA A 92 -7.16 -22.07 11.10
N VAL A 93 -7.02 -23.32 10.68
CA VAL A 93 -7.49 -23.80 9.38
C VAL A 93 -8.23 -25.12 9.60
N ASP A 94 -9.43 -25.24 9.04
CA ASP A 94 -10.23 -26.47 9.19
C ASP A 94 -10.08 -27.42 7.99
N GLY A 95 -10.73 -28.59 8.07
CA GLY A 95 -10.73 -29.59 7.00
C GLY A 95 -11.38 -29.14 5.68
N LYS A 96 -12.08 -28.00 5.67
CA LYS A 96 -12.67 -27.37 4.50
C LYS A 96 -11.84 -26.20 3.97
N ARG A 97 -10.62 -26.00 4.48
CA ARG A 97 -9.70 -24.89 4.12
C ARG A 97 -10.27 -23.51 4.46
N ARG A 98 -11.19 -23.43 5.43
CA ARG A 98 -11.63 -22.16 6.01
C ARG A 98 -10.56 -21.68 6.99
N VAL A 99 -10.12 -20.45 6.82
CA VAL A 99 -9.10 -19.83 7.66
C VAL A 99 -9.79 -18.92 8.68
N PHE A 100 -9.33 -18.96 9.92
CA PHE A 100 -9.81 -18.12 11.01
C PHE A 100 -8.63 -17.42 11.67
N VAL A 101 -8.77 -16.14 11.98
CA VAL A 101 -7.79 -15.35 12.72
C VAL A 101 -8.46 -14.88 14.01
N ASN A 102 -7.92 -15.30 15.15
CA ASN A 102 -8.49 -15.09 16.47
C ASN A 102 -9.98 -15.48 16.57
N GLY A 103 -10.33 -16.62 15.97
CA GLY A 103 -11.71 -17.13 15.91
C GLY A 103 -12.61 -16.46 14.86
N VAL A 104 -12.17 -15.37 14.22
CA VAL A 104 -12.94 -14.66 13.18
C VAL A 104 -12.64 -15.25 11.81
N PHE A 105 -13.68 -15.53 11.02
CA PHE A 105 -13.54 -16.09 9.68
C PHE A 105 -12.81 -15.10 8.74
N ALA A 106 -11.69 -15.56 8.16
CA ALA A 106 -10.83 -14.79 7.26
C ALA A 106 -10.92 -15.27 5.79
N GLY A 107 -11.89 -16.12 5.47
CA GLY A 107 -12.14 -16.61 4.12
C GLY A 107 -11.73 -18.06 3.87
N ILE A 108 -11.94 -18.51 2.64
CA ILE A 108 -11.58 -19.86 2.18
C ILE A 108 -10.31 -19.77 1.34
N ALA A 109 -9.31 -20.59 1.67
CA ALA A 109 -8.12 -20.73 0.84
C ALA A 109 -8.45 -21.66 -0.36
N LYS A 110 -8.44 -21.13 -1.58
CA LYS A 110 -8.68 -21.91 -2.80
C LYS A 110 -7.67 -23.03 -2.93
N ARG A 111 -8.05 -24.16 -3.56
CA ARG A 111 -7.12 -25.26 -3.85
C ARG A 111 -6.16 -24.92 -5.00
N ARG A 112 -6.59 -24.07 -5.93
CA ARG A 112 -5.83 -23.70 -7.13
C ARG A 112 -5.88 -22.20 -7.37
N ALA A 113 -4.75 -21.66 -7.84
CA ALA A 113 -4.64 -20.31 -8.36
C ALA A 113 -5.35 -20.20 -9.73
N LEU A 114 -5.47 -18.97 -10.26
CA LEU A 114 -6.08 -18.72 -11.57
C LEU A 114 -5.35 -19.44 -12.72
N ASN A 115 -4.03 -19.60 -12.58
CA ASN A 115 -3.21 -20.35 -13.54
C ASN A 115 -3.18 -21.87 -13.28
N GLY A 116 -4.04 -22.39 -12.39
CA GLY A 116 -4.19 -23.82 -12.11
C GLY A 116 -3.18 -24.42 -11.12
N ARG A 117 -2.15 -23.66 -10.72
CA ARG A 117 -1.14 -24.08 -9.72
C ARG A 117 -1.81 -24.38 -8.38
N GLU A 118 -1.35 -25.44 -7.71
CA GLU A 118 -1.87 -25.80 -6.39
C GLU A 118 -1.45 -24.79 -5.33
N LEU A 119 -2.39 -24.52 -4.41
CA LEU A 119 -2.20 -23.61 -3.31
C LEU A 119 -2.33 -24.36 -1.99
N GLU A 120 -1.37 -24.13 -1.12
CA GLU A 120 -1.36 -24.68 0.23
C GLU A 120 -1.93 -23.64 1.20
N THR A 121 -2.67 -24.09 2.21
CA THR A 121 -3.19 -23.20 3.24
C THR A 121 -2.05 -22.72 4.13
N VAL A 122 -2.21 -21.53 4.70
CA VAL A 122 -1.37 -21.04 5.79
C VAL A 122 -1.25 -22.07 6.92
N ALA A 123 -0.11 -22.05 7.60
CA ALA A 123 0.09 -22.87 8.80
C ALA A 123 -0.81 -22.34 9.93
N ALA A 124 -1.50 -23.26 10.61
CA ALA A 124 -2.17 -22.94 11.87
C ALA A 124 -1.12 -22.72 12.96
N GLY A 125 -1.45 -21.86 13.94
CA GLY A 125 -0.55 -21.56 15.05
C GLY A 125 -0.75 -20.14 15.58
N VAL A 126 0.09 -19.74 16.53
CA VAL A 126 0.11 -18.37 17.07
C VAL A 126 1.03 -17.52 16.20
N ILE A 127 0.59 -16.30 15.87
CA ILE A 127 1.41 -15.33 15.14
C ILE A 127 2.57 -14.89 16.05
N PRO A 128 3.84 -15.11 15.67
CA PRO A 128 4.97 -14.75 16.51
C PRO A 128 5.23 -13.23 16.49
N PRO A 129 6.04 -12.71 17.43
CA PRO A 129 6.47 -11.32 17.45
C PRO A 129 7.02 -10.83 16.10
N GLY A 130 6.63 -9.61 15.72
CA GLY A 130 7.10 -8.96 14.48
C GLY A 130 6.52 -9.54 13.19
N ARG A 131 5.51 -10.41 13.26
CA ARG A 131 4.80 -10.93 12.08
C ARG A 131 3.31 -10.57 12.12
N TYR A 132 2.73 -10.47 10.92
CA TYR A 132 1.36 -10.03 10.73
C TYR A 132 0.64 -10.92 9.73
N TYR A 133 -0.63 -11.18 9.99
CA TYR A 133 -1.52 -11.81 9.02
C TYR A 133 -2.20 -10.70 8.20
N VAL A 134 -2.04 -10.76 6.88
CA VAL A 134 -2.62 -9.78 5.96
C VAL A 134 -3.67 -10.41 5.05
N HIS A 135 -4.73 -9.67 4.75
CA HIS A 135 -5.91 -10.17 4.07
C HIS A 135 -6.52 -9.11 3.15
N ALA A 136 -7.18 -9.56 2.09
CA ALA A 136 -8.19 -8.76 1.40
C ALA A 136 -9.42 -9.62 1.11
N GLU A 137 -10.59 -8.97 1.09
CA GLU A 137 -11.91 -9.63 1.04
C GLU A 137 -12.11 -10.45 -0.25
N HIS A 138 -11.46 -10.05 -1.35
CA HIS A 138 -11.64 -10.71 -2.63
C HIS A 138 -11.26 -12.20 -2.56
N PRO A 139 -12.11 -13.13 -3.05
CA PRO A 139 -11.84 -14.57 -3.00
C PRO A 139 -10.50 -14.97 -3.63
N ASP A 140 -10.12 -14.30 -4.72
CA ASP A 140 -8.86 -14.53 -5.45
C ASP A 140 -7.66 -13.70 -4.95
N SER A 141 -7.80 -12.96 -3.84
CA SER A 141 -6.67 -12.19 -3.30
C SER A 141 -5.53 -13.12 -2.88
N HIS A 142 -4.33 -12.85 -3.41
CA HIS A 142 -3.10 -13.52 -3.01
C HIS A 142 -2.58 -12.91 -1.70
N ASP A 143 -2.94 -13.53 -0.56
CA ASP A 143 -2.70 -13.01 0.79
C ASP A 143 -2.36 -14.14 1.79
N SER A 144 -2.31 -13.82 3.09
CA SER A 144 -1.89 -14.75 4.16
C SER A 144 -2.79 -15.98 4.33
N ARG A 145 -3.87 -16.15 3.56
CA ARG A 145 -4.58 -17.43 3.46
C ARG A 145 -3.70 -18.55 2.91
N TYR A 146 -2.70 -18.20 2.11
CA TYR A 146 -1.84 -19.14 1.40
C TYR A 146 -0.46 -19.22 2.04
N ARG A 147 0.09 -20.43 2.13
CA ARG A 147 1.42 -20.69 2.74
C ARG A 147 2.54 -19.91 2.06
N GLU A 148 2.44 -19.73 0.76
CA GLU A 148 3.46 -19.03 -0.04
C GLU A 148 3.57 -17.53 0.26
N VAL A 149 2.48 -16.90 0.73
CA VAL A 149 2.52 -15.54 1.29
C VAL A 149 2.85 -15.60 2.78
N GLY A 150 2.15 -16.47 3.51
CA GLY A 150 2.36 -16.71 4.93
C GLY A 150 2.15 -15.46 5.79
N LEU A 151 2.81 -15.43 6.95
CA LEU A 151 2.80 -14.28 7.85
C LEU A 151 3.90 -13.29 7.43
N VAL A 152 3.50 -12.05 7.20
CA VAL A 152 4.38 -10.99 6.70
C VAL A 152 5.22 -10.43 7.85
N PRO A 153 6.56 -10.48 7.79
CA PRO A 153 7.42 -9.88 8.80
C PRO A 153 7.42 -8.35 8.67
N LEU A 154 7.59 -7.64 9.79
CA LEU A 154 7.66 -6.18 9.83
C LEU A 154 8.69 -5.62 8.84
N SER A 155 9.83 -6.28 8.68
CA SER A 155 10.91 -5.87 7.79
C SER A 155 10.54 -5.85 6.30
N ARG A 156 9.46 -6.53 5.90
CA ARG A 156 8.95 -6.49 4.52
C ARG A 156 7.83 -5.47 4.34
N ILE A 157 7.34 -4.86 5.41
CA ILE A 157 6.31 -3.82 5.33
C ILE A 157 6.99 -2.48 5.05
N ARG A 158 6.73 -1.91 3.88
CA ARG A 158 7.29 -0.63 3.43
C ARG A 158 6.59 0.56 4.08
N GLY A 159 5.30 0.42 4.39
CA GLY A 159 4.51 1.54 4.88
C GLY A 159 3.03 1.24 5.02
N ARG A 160 2.29 2.25 5.47
CA ARG A 160 0.83 2.25 5.59
C ARG A 160 0.22 2.98 4.40
N ALA A 161 -0.82 2.41 3.81
CA ALA A 161 -1.64 3.04 2.79
C ALA A 161 -2.89 3.65 3.45
N LEU A 162 -3.17 4.91 3.16
CA LEU A 162 -4.43 5.57 3.54
C LEU A 162 -5.26 5.83 2.29
N PRO A 163 -6.51 5.35 2.23
CA PRO A 163 -7.38 5.58 1.07
C PRO A 163 -7.63 7.07 0.89
N LEU A 164 -7.57 7.52 -0.36
CA LEU A 164 -7.95 8.88 -0.72
C LEU A 164 -9.47 9.03 -0.70
N PRO A 165 -10.00 10.17 -0.23
CA PRO A 165 -11.43 10.44 -0.29
C PRO A 165 -11.87 10.58 -1.75
N ASP A 166 -13.12 10.21 -2.05
CA ASP A 166 -13.71 10.50 -3.35
C ASP A 166 -13.70 12.02 -3.61
N LEU A 167 -13.37 12.41 -4.84
CA LEU A 167 -13.40 13.79 -5.33
C LEU A 167 -14.30 13.84 -6.57
N PRO A 168 -15.66 13.81 -6.40
CA PRO A 168 -16.60 13.69 -7.51
C PRO A 168 -16.48 14.81 -8.55
N TRP A 169 -16.12 16.01 -8.11
CA TRP A 169 -15.93 17.19 -8.97
C TRP A 169 -14.71 17.09 -9.89
N LEU A 170 -13.79 16.14 -9.64
CA LEU A 170 -12.68 15.77 -10.53
C LEU A 170 -12.91 14.46 -11.27
N GLY A 171 -14.08 13.82 -11.11
CA GLY A 171 -14.34 12.48 -11.66
C GLY A 171 -13.56 11.35 -10.96
N LEU A 172 -12.93 11.62 -9.81
CA LEU A 172 -12.19 10.62 -9.04
C LEU A 172 -13.11 9.98 -8.01
N LYS A 173 -13.72 8.86 -8.38
CA LYS A 173 -14.54 8.02 -7.51
C LYS A 173 -14.07 6.58 -7.61
N GLY A 174 -13.74 5.98 -6.48
CA GLY A 174 -13.21 4.62 -6.45
C GLY A 174 -14.31 3.54 -6.55
N PRO A 175 -13.94 2.30 -6.92
CA PRO A 175 -12.68 1.95 -7.58
C PRO A 175 -12.65 2.44 -9.04
N LEU A 176 -11.46 2.79 -9.53
CA LEU A 176 -11.28 3.25 -10.93
C LEU A 176 -11.39 2.12 -11.95
N ALA A 177 -11.05 0.90 -11.54
CA ALA A 177 -11.17 -0.30 -12.37
C ALA A 177 -12.30 -1.19 -11.82
N LYS A 178 -13.28 -1.51 -12.66
CA LYS A 178 -14.28 -2.56 -12.40
C LYS A 178 -14.20 -3.61 -13.51
N PRO A 179 -14.22 -4.92 -13.19
CA PRO A 179 -14.34 -5.94 -14.22
C PRO A 179 -15.67 -5.82 -14.95
N GLU A 180 -15.66 -6.11 -16.24
CA GLU A 180 -16.87 -6.16 -17.07
C GLU A 180 -17.86 -7.17 -16.47
N GLY A 181 -19.08 -6.72 -16.17
CA GLY A 181 -20.14 -7.57 -15.60
C GLY A 181 -20.21 -7.65 -14.06
N SER A 182 -19.40 -6.90 -13.31
CA SER A 182 -19.59 -6.78 -11.85
C SER A 182 -20.91 -6.05 -11.54
N ARG A 183 -21.82 -6.68 -10.77
CA ARG A 183 -23.04 -6.02 -10.28
C ARG A 183 -22.69 -4.90 -9.28
N PRO A 184 -23.50 -3.82 -9.23
CA PRO A 184 -23.29 -2.70 -8.33
C PRO A 184 -23.32 -3.09 -6.85
#